data_AF-A0A9P6TMC0-F1
#
_entry.id   AF-A0A9P6TMC0-F1
#
_cell.length_a   1.000
_cell.length_b   1.000
_cell.length_c   1.000
_cell.angle_alpha   90.00
_cell.angle_beta   90.00
_cell.angle_gamma   90.00
#
_symmetry.space_group_name_H-M   'P 1'
#
loop_
_entity.id
_entity.type
_entity.pdbx_description
1 polymer ?
#
loop_
_entity_poly.entity_id
_entity_poly.type
_entity_poly.pdbx_seq_one_letter_code
_entity_poly.pdbx_strand_id
1 'polypeptide(L)'
;MYSKAPTSATAGERPQSPVYNSPHTAHSPTYNSPHTPHSPLPTPSQHHQGYGDFASDTYYAQGAVPRDEKTAVNDNYEMQRQQPENYTPTSPNAFHHQPVYVPPQQSGYMYTPAPVPGGPLLPVQYGPTRPLWLRLLIGPVRQAWFSWISALVMLAVLVLEFVRNYQMTGNVIQTNPINPMIGPSFTVLINLGARFTPCMRSLPNVPLTTIYPDCYRSLQDTCTLEQLCGFDGFDINGQPNQSFRLVLPIFMHAGIVHFLMNMLTHLRLGVDLERSLGIPRYVLLYMASGIWGFVLSAMFSQGKSASMGCSGALFGLIGYMLVDVFINWKVISHPGQELARILVTVIISLVLGLLPGLDNFAHVGGLAVGIVMGILIAPMRPNASKRAQFITWIVRVCALVLLIVMFAAAIKVFYSSPDPRQICPNCKYISCLPVQNWCDMS
;
A
#
# COMPACT_ATOMS: atom_id res chain seq x y z
N MET A 1 56.71 -40.54 -21.77
CA MET A 1 57.87 -41.21 -21.14
C MET A 1 58.88 -40.14 -20.73
N TYR A 2 59.45 -40.24 -19.52
CA TYR A 2 60.58 -39.46 -18.96
C TYR A 2 60.58 -37.92 -19.19
N SER A 3 60.31 -37.06 -18.20
CA SER A 3 61.01 -36.82 -16.92
C SER A 3 62.46 -36.33 -17.06
N LYS A 4 62.71 -35.06 -16.68
CA LYS A 4 63.83 -34.59 -15.82
C LYS A 4 63.84 -33.04 -15.68
N ALA A 5 63.62 -32.56 -14.47
CA ALA A 5 64.48 -31.52 -13.88
C ALA A 5 65.66 -32.25 -13.18
N PRO A 6 66.78 -31.58 -12.83
CA PRO A 6 66.88 -31.11 -11.42
C PRO A 6 67.88 -29.94 -11.12
N THR A 7 67.77 -29.38 -9.89
CA THR A 7 68.88 -28.88 -9.01
C THR A 7 69.74 -27.65 -9.44
N SER A 8 70.28 -26.80 -8.53
CA SER A 8 70.35 -26.81 -7.03
C SER A 8 70.88 -25.48 -6.44
N ALA A 9 70.62 -25.26 -5.12
CA ALA A 9 71.50 -24.61 -4.12
C ALA A 9 71.71 -23.05 -4.22
N THR A 10 71.94 -22.24 -3.16
CA THR A 10 72.03 -22.33 -1.66
C THR A 10 72.08 -20.87 -1.09
N ALA A 11 71.99 -20.51 0.21
CA ALA A 11 71.63 -21.14 1.50
C ALA A 11 71.39 -20.06 2.59
N GLY A 12 70.51 -20.34 3.58
CA GLY A 12 70.54 -19.80 4.97
C GLY A 12 70.25 -18.30 5.21
N GLU A 13 70.01 -17.84 6.45
CA GLU A 13 69.32 -18.48 7.59
C GLU A 13 68.83 -17.38 8.60
N ARG A 14 67.98 -17.77 9.56
CA ARG A 14 67.28 -16.92 10.57
C ARG A 14 68.14 -16.65 11.84
N PRO A 15 67.62 -16.06 12.95
CA PRO A 15 66.68 -14.93 13.18
C PRO A 15 67.20 -13.93 14.26
N GLN A 16 66.41 -12.91 14.68
CA GLN A 16 66.08 -12.60 16.11
C GLN A 16 65.26 -11.31 16.33
N SER A 17 64.39 -11.35 17.34
CA SER A 17 63.78 -10.22 18.10
C SER A 17 64.33 -10.31 19.56
N PRO A 18 63.91 -9.51 20.58
CA PRO A 18 62.98 -8.36 20.67
C PRO A 18 63.58 -7.17 21.47
N VAL A 19 62.77 -6.23 22.01
CA VAL A 19 62.91 -5.65 23.38
C VAL A 19 61.70 -4.77 23.78
N TYR A 20 61.50 -4.62 25.08
CA TYR A 20 60.36 -4.05 25.83
C TYR A 20 60.56 -2.57 26.21
N ASN A 21 59.49 -1.80 26.51
CA ASN A 21 59.35 -1.03 27.78
C ASN A 21 58.13 -0.07 27.86
N SER A 22 57.65 0.12 29.09
CA SER A 22 56.71 1.14 29.61
C SER A 22 57.15 1.38 31.07
N PRO A 23 57.03 2.57 31.71
CA PRO A 23 55.76 2.92 32.42
C PRO A 23 55.51 4.43 32.79
N HIS A 24 54.32 4.71 33.37
CA HIS A 24 53.97 5.86 34.27
C HIS A 24 54.01 7.31 33.67
N THR A 25 53.30 8.37 34.14
CA THR A 25 52.34 8.59 35.26
C THR A 25 51.40 9.79 35.00
N ALA A 26 50.22 9.80 35.65
CA ALA A 26 49.38 10.93 36.12
C ALA A 26 49.31 12.30 35.37
N HIS A 27 48.08 12.77 35.11
CA HIS A 27 47.52 14.01 35.73
C HIS A 27 46.03 14.23 35.41
N SER A 28 45.20 14.39 36.44
CA SER A 28 43.89 15.05 36.37
C SER A 28 43.99 16.46 36.96
N PRO A 29 43.04 17.35 36.67
CA PRO A 29 42.57 18.29 37.69
C PRO A 29 41.06 18.14 37.95
N THR A 30 40.73 17.86 39.20
CA THR A 30 39.40 18.05 39.78
C THR A 30 39.13 19.54 40.03
N TYR A 31 37.87 19.97 39.91
CA TYR A 31 37.37 21.15 40.62
C TYR A 31 36.04 20.82 41.29
N ASN A 32 35.84 21.26 42.54
CA ASN A 32 34.79 20.74 43.40
C ASN A 32 34.21 21.86 44.30
N SER A 33 32.91 22.15 44.16
CA SER A 33 32.04 22.83 45.15
C SER A 33 32.36 24.30 45.55
N PRO A 34 31.55 25.01 46.38
CA PRO A 34 30.23 24.63 46.97
C PRO A 34 29.11 25.73 46.95
N HIS A 35 27.95 25.37 47.53
CA HIS A 35 26.92 26.22 48.21
C HIS A 35 25.52 26.49 47.56
N THR A 36 24.51 25.87 48.18
CA THR A 36 23.08 26.28 48.35
C THR A 36 22.96 27.40 49.44
N PRO A 37 21.81 28.11 49.72
CA PRO A 37 20.42 27.58 49.79
C PRO A 37 19.18 28.53 49.62
N HIS A 38 17.98 27.93 49.77
CA HIS A 38 16.64 28.47 50.16
C HIS A 38 15.58 28.98 49.14
N SER A 39 14.31 28.75 49.52
CA SER A 39 13.00 28.85 48.82
C SER A 39 12.30 30.23 49.04
N PRO A 40 11.01 30.53 48.66
CA PRO A 40 9.86 29.67 48.28
C PRO A 40 8.95 30.15 47.08
N LEU A 41 7.78 29.48 46.93
CA LEU A 41 6.60 29.65 46.05
C LEU A 41 6.11 31.10 45.76
N PRO A 42 5.33 31.40 44.68
CA PRO A 42 4.09 30.67 44.31
C PRO A 42 3.70 30.50 42.81
N THR A 43 2.60 29.75 42.58
CA THR A 43 1.87 29.57 41.31
C THR A 43 1.20 30.87 40.81
N PRO A 44 0.99 31.02 39.49
CA PRO A 44 -0.35 30.70 38.97
C PRO A 44 -0.38 29.95 37.62
N SER A 45 -1.57 29.46 37.27
CA SER A 45 -1.94 28.85 35.99
C SER A 45 -1.65 29.72 34.76
N GLN A 46 -1.20 29.12 33.64
CA GLN A 46 -1.95 29.15 32.35
C GLN A 46 -1.26 28.44 31.17
N HIS A 47 -2.10 28.05 30.20
CA HIS A 47 -1.89 27.85 28.76
C HIS A 47 -0.99 26.73 28.19
N HIS A 48 -1.64 25.91 27.35
CA HIS A 48 -1.04 25.03 26.36
C HIS A 48 -0.20 25.77 25.31
N GLN A 49 1.03 25.28 25.11
CA GLN A 49 1.78 25.27 23.85
C GLN A 49 2.60 23.95 23.86
N GLY A 50 2.82 23.21 22.78
CA GLY A 50 2.41 23.37 21.39
C GLY A 50 3.21 22.36 20.55
N TYR A 51 2.83 21.08 20.59
CA TYR A 51 3.46 20.05 19.74
C TYR A 51 2.86 20.11 18.34
N GLY A 52 3.70 20.10 17.31
CA GLY A 52 3.28 20.26 15.92
C GLY A 52 2.56 19.04 15.38
N ASP A 53 1.25 19.17 15.11
CA ASP A 53 0.45 18.14 14.44
C ASP A 53 0.81 18.03 12.95
N PHE A 54 1.24 16.84 12.53
CA PHE A 54 1.65 16.55 11.17
C PHE A 54 0.47 15.98 10.34
N ALA A 55 -0.35 16.88 9.80
CA ALA A 55 -1.31 16.65 8.70
C ALA A 55 -2.31 15.47 8.86
N SER A 56 -3.34 15.69 9.68
CA SER A 56 -4.52 14.82 9.83
C SER A 56 -5.77 15.30 9.06
N ASP A 57 -5.69 16.38 8.28
CA ASP A 57 -6.83 17.01 7.60
C ASP A 57 -7.04 16.55 6.14
N THR A 58 -7.70 15.41 5.94
CA THR A 58 -8.51 15.16 4.72
C THR A 58 -9.58 14.09 4.96
N TYR A 59 -10.76 14.50 5.43
CA TYR A 59 -12.06 14.07 4.91
C TYR A 59 -13.13 15.03 5.47
N TYR A 60 -14.05 15.47 4.61
CA TYR A 60 -15.03 16.55 4.82
C TYR A 60 -14.44 17.97 4.86
N ALA A 61 -14.92 18.83 3.96
CA ALA A 61 -14.42 20.19 3.78
C ALA A 61 -15.09 21.19 4.75
N GLN A 62 -14.29 22.10 5.31
CA GLN A 62 -14.79 23.36 5.86
C GLN A 62 -15.13 24.33 4.73
N GLY A 63 -16.31 24.96 4.80
CA GLY A 63 -16.70 26.02 3.88
C GLY A 63 -16.37 27.40 4.44
N ALA A 64 -15.46 28.13 3.79
CA ALA A 64 -15.25 29.56 4.00
C ALA A 64 -15.73 30.32 2.76
N VAL A 65 -16.55 31.36 2.96
CA VAL A 65 -17.10 32.20 1.88
C VAL A 65 -16.41 33.57 1.92
N PRO A 66 -15.94 34.12 0.79
CA PRO A 66 -15.41 35.48 0.75
C PRO A 66 -16.52 36.51 1.04
N ARG A 67 -16.20 37.53 1.85
CA ARG A 67 -17.08 38.67 2.10
C ARG A 67 -16.80 39.76 1.08
N ASP A 68 -17.72 40.01 0.17
CA ASP A 68 -17.76 41.23 -0.64
C ASP A 68 -19.06 42.00 -0.40
N GLU A 69 -18.91 43.30 -0.20
CA GLU A 69 -19.95 44.23 0.26
C GLU A 69 -20.04 45.40 -0.72
N LYS A 70 -21.21 45.60 -1.37
CA LYS A 70 -21.64 46.88 -2.01
C LYS A 70 -23.08 46.87 -2.53
N THR A 71 -23.93 47.61 -1.81
CA THR A 71 -25.02 48.52 -2.28
C THR A 71 -25.61 48.41 -3.71
N ALA A 72 -26.95 48.29 -3.80
CA ALA A 72 -27.91 49.25 -4.42
C ALA A 72 -29.33 48.61 -4.55
N VAL A 73 -30.40 49.11 -3.88
CA VAL A 73 -31.38 50.16 -4.27
C VAL A 73 -32.66 49.62 -4.98
N ASN A 74 -33.83 49.97 -4.39
CA ASN A 74 -35.22 49.88 -4.90
C ASN A 74 -35.78 48.46 -5.25
N ASP A 75 -37.10 48.19 -5.21
CA ASP A 75 -38.30 49.04 -5.23
C ASP A 75 -39.39 48.62 -4.21
N ASN A 76 -40.14 49.61 -3.71
CA ASN A 76 -41.61 49.76 -3.66
C ASN A 76 -42.51 48.48 -3.76
N TYR A 77 -43.63 48.28 -3.06
CA TYR A 77 -44.59 49.15 -2.32
C TYR A 77 -45.52 48.21 -1.47
N GLU A 78 -46.41 48.59 -0.54
CA GLU A 78 -46.81 49.90 0.01
C GLU A 78 -47.18 49.80 1.53
N MET A 79 -48.47 49.85 1.93
CA MET A 79 -48.95 49.91 3.33
C MET A 79 -50.29 49.19 3.56
N GLN A 80 -50.50 48.66 4.77
CA GLN A 80 -51.66 49.03 5.60
C GLN A 80 -51.44 48.69 7.08
N ARG A 81 -51.47 49.71 7.95
CA ARG A 81 -51.65 49.55 9.40
C ARG A 81 -53.11 49.83 9.74
N GLN A 82 -53.71 49.01 10.57
CA GLN A 82 -54.73 49.45 11.53
C GLN A 82 -54.44 48.83 12.91
N GLN A 83 -54.97 49.48 13.95
CA GLN A 83 -54.48 49.44 15.34
C GLN A 83 -55.37 48.59 16.27
N PRO A 84 -55.06 48.43 17.58
CA PRO A 84 -55.35 47.20 18.33
C PRO A 84 -56.59 47.30 19.24
N GLU A 85 -57.12 46.14 19.69
CA GLU A 85 -58.01 46.06 20.86
C GLU A 85 -57.71 44.88 21.80
N ASN A 86 -58.32 44.94 22.98
CA ASN A 86 -57.91 44.39 24.27
C ASN A 86 -58.15 42.87 24.53
N TYR A 87 -57.15 42.27 25.17
CA TYR A 87 -57.22 41.59 26.47
C TYR A 87 -58.14 40.36 26.73
N THR A 88 -57.48 39.20 26.86
CA THR A 88 -57.71 38.07 27.82
C THR A 88 -58.78 36.98 27.56
N PRO A 89 -58.57 35.76 28.11
CA PRO A 89 -59.01 34.54 27.44
C PRO A 89 -60.14 33.77 28.15
N THR A 90 -61.00 33.12 27.37
CA THR A 90 -61.73 31.92 27.79
C THR A 90 -61.92 30.95 26.62
N SER A 91 -61.53 29.70 26.84
CA SER A 91 -61.93 28.51 26.05
C SER A 91 -63.05 27.83 26.85
N PRO A 92 -64.14 27.28 26.27
CA PRO A 92 -64.00 26.10 25.40
C PRO A 92 -64.97 25.94 24.20
N ASN A 93 -64.43 25.28 23.17
CA ASN A 93 -65.10 24.36 22.22
C ASN A 93 -66.36 24.80 21.45
N ALA A 94 -66.19 25.14 20.16
CA ALA A 94 -67.15 24.81 19.10
C ALA A 94 -66.47 24.62 17.73
N PHE A 95 -66.54 23.39 17.20
CA PHE A 95 -66.50 22.96 15.79
C PHE A 95 -65.74 23.78 14.72
N HIS A 96 -64.74 23.14 14.09
CA HIS A 96 -64.91 22.59 12.72
C HIS A 96 -63.74 21.69 12.32
N HIS A 97 -64.03 20.46 11.86
CA HIS A 97 -63.03 19.60 11.22
C HIS A 97 -62.71 20.10 9.81
N GLN A 98 -61.47 20.52 9.57
CA GLN A 98 -60.87 20.41 8.23
C GLN A 98 -60.03 19.13 8.16
N PRO A 99 -60.05 18.39 7.02
CA PRO A 99 -59.23 17.20 6.87
C PRO A 99 -57.76 17.60 6.81
N VAL A 100 -56.97 17.09 7.76
CA VAL A 100 -55.50 17.16 7.68
C VAL A 100 -55.08 16.46 6.39
N TYR A 101 -54.37 17.20 5.52
CA TYR A 101 -53.69 16.60 4.38
C TYR A 101 -52.59 15.68 4.91
N VAL A 102 -52.89 14.39 5.00
CA VAL A 102 -51.91 13.34 5.27
C VAL A 102 -51.22 13.05 3.93
N PRO A 103 -49.96 13.46 3.71
CA PRO A 103 -49.25 13.05 2.52
C PRO A 103 -49.15 11.52 2.51
N PRO A 104 -49.28 10.86 1.34
CA PRO A 104 -49.17 9.41 1.27
C PRO A 104 -47.83 8.97 1.83
N GLN A 105 -47.83 7.96 2.70
CA GLN A 105 -46.61 7.41 3.31
C GLN A 105 -45.72 6.79 2.22
N GLN A 106 -44.87 7.60 1.60
CA GLN A 106 -43.75 7.11 0.81
C GLN A 106 -42.72 6.50 1.77
N SER A 107 -42.41 5.23 1.52
CA SER A 107 -41.42 4.45 2.28
C SER A 107 -40.10 5.21 2.37
N GLY A 108 -39.74 5.57 3.60
CA GLY A 108 -38.88 6.72 3.84
C GLY A 108 -37.40 6.50 3.54
N TYR A 109 -36.80 7.53 2.96
CA TYR A 109 -35.48 8.03 3.38
C TYR A 109 -35.59 9.56 3.50
N MET A 110 -35.41 10.10 4.70
CA MET A 110 -35.44 11.55 4.92
C MET A 110 -34.29 12.23 4.17
N TYR A 111 -34.60 13.37 3.58
CA TYR A 111 -33.63 14.31 3.04
C TYR A 111 -32.79 14.86 4.21
N THR A 112 -31.48 14.60 4.26
CA THR A 112 -30.60 15.30 5.21
C THR A 112 -30.38 16.74 4.72
N PRO A 113 -30.68 17.77 5.53
CA PRO A 113 -30.33 19.15 5.18
C PRO A 113 -28.82 19.31 4.99
N ALA A 114 -28.40 20.38 4.31
CA ALA A 114 -26.99 20.70 4.14
C ALA A 114 -26.29 20.90 5.51
N PRO A 115 -24.98 20.60 5.63
CA PRO A 115 -24.29 20.67 6.92
C PRO A 115 -24.29 22.08 7.49
N VAL A 116 -24.59 22.20 8.79
CA VAL A 116 -24.38 23.44 9.55
C VAL A 116 -22.88 23.62 9.79
N PRO A 117 -22.26 24.77 9.49
CA PRO A 117 -20.85 25.00 9.77
C PRO A 117 -20.54 24.81 11.25
N GLY A 118 -19.57 23.95 11.58
CA GLY A 118 -19.17 23.65 12.96
C GLY A 118 -19.94 22.53 13.66
N GLY A 119 -20.92 21.89 13.01
CA GLY A 119 -21.53 20.67 13.53
C GLY A 119 -20.60 19.45 13.44
N PRO A 120 -20.69 18.46 14.36
CA PRO A 120 -19.93 17.22 14.24
C PRO A 120 -20.29 16.50 12.94
N LEU A 121 -19.27 15.94 12.27
CA LEU A 121 -19.41 15.24 11.01
C LEU A 121 -20.46 14.14 11.10
N LEU A 122 -21.53 14.25 10.30
CA LEU A 122 -22.60 13.27 10.30
C LEU A 122 -22.02 11.90 9.92
N PRO A 123 -22.15 10.87 10.77
CA PRO A 123 -21.60 9.56 10.46
C PRO A 123 -22.30 8.99 9.23
N VAL A 124 -21.53 8.36 8.33
CA VAL A 124 -22.07 7.55 7.23
C VAL A 124 -23.14 6.63 7.82
N GLN A 125 -24.39 6.83 7.39
CA GLN A 125 -25.53 6.24 8.08
C GLN A 125 -25.58 4.75 7.79
N TYR A 126 -24.91 3.95 8.63
CA TYR A 126 -24.92 2.49 8.62
C TYR A 126 -26.36 2.00 8.78
N GLY A 127 -27.07 1.80 7.68
CA GLY A 127 -28.48 1.44 7.65
C GLY A 127 -28.77 0.28 8.61
N PRO A 128 -29.41 0.52 9.77
CA PRO A 128 -29.48 -0.47 10.84
C PRO A 128 -30.47 -1.60 10.53
N THR A 129 -31.10 -1.56 9.35
CA THR A 129 -32.15 -2.48 8.88
C THR A 129 -31.63 -3.69 8.10
N ARG A 130 -30.35 -3.75 7.69
CA ARG A 130 -29.78 -4.92 7.00
C ARG A 130 -29.30 -5.99 7.99
N PRO A 131 -29.48 -7.30 7.73
CA PRO A 131 -28.88 -8.34 8.56
C PRO A 131 -27.34 -8.32 8.44
N LEU A 132 -26.64 -8.80 9.49
CA LEU A 132 -25.18 -8.68 9.61
C LEU A 132 -24.42 -9.23 8.39
N TRP A 133 -24.80 -10.40 7.89
CA TRP A 133 -24.19 -11.03 6.72
C TRP A 133 -24.30 -10.13 5.47
N LEU A 134 -25.43 -9.45 5.27
CA LEU A 134 -25.65 -8.56 4.14
C LEU A 134 -24.88 -7.24 4.27
N ARG A 135 -24.55 -6.79 5.49
CA ARG A 135 -23.64 -5.65 5.70
C ARG A 135 -22.19 -6.04 5.40
N LEU A 136 -21.76 -7.23 5.85
CA LEU A 136 -20.42 -7.74 5.58
C LEU A 136 -20.20 -8.03 4.09
N LEU A 137 -21.24 -8.49 3.37
CA LEU A 137 -21.19 -8.76 1.94
C LEU A 137 -21.47 -7.53 1.04
N ILE A 138 -22.27 -6.56 1.48
CA ILE A 138 -22.76 -5.47 0.62
C ILE A 138 -22.74 -4.10 1.31
N GLY A 139 -21.67 -3.36 1.04
CA GLY A 139 -21.54 -1.93 1.31
C GLY A 139 -20.69 -1.60 2.56
N PRO A 140 -20.78 -0.36 3.06
CA PRO A 140 -19.87 0.14 4.08
C PRO A 140 -19.87 -0.69 5.37
N VAL A 141 -18.67 -0.98 5.88
CA VAL A 141 -18.43 -1.71 7.14
C VAL A 141 -17.74 -0.81 8.16
N ARG A 142 -18.06 -0.98 9.45
CA ARG A 142 -17.46 -0.15 10.53
C ARG A 142 -16.01 -0.55 10.83
N GLN A 143 -15.74 -1.85 10.81
CA GLN A 143 -14.43 -2.42 11.08
C GLN A 143 -13.81 -2.95 9.80
N ALA A 144 -12.57 -2.53 9.53
CA ALA A 144 -11.76 -2.98 8.39
C ALA A 144 -11.01 -4.27 8.77
N TRP A 145 -11.77 -5.36 8.96
CA TRP A 145 -11.24 -6.62 9.47
C TRP A 145 -10.14 -7.20 8.58
N PHE A 146 -10.27 -7.15 7.26
CA PHE A 146 -9.23 -7.68 6.38
C PHE A 146 -7.95 -6.87 6.50
N SER A 147 -8.02 -5.53 6.55
CA SER A 147 -6.84 -4.67 6.64
C SER A 147 -6.06 -4.91 7.94
N TRP A 148 -6.76 -5.00 9.07
CA TRP A 148 -6.11 -5.29 10.37
C TRP A 148 -5.58 -6.73 10.47
N ILE A 149 -6.36 -7.73 10.02
CA ILE A 149 -5.93 -9.14 10.06
C ILE A 149 -4.75 -9.37 9.11
N SER A 150 -4.81 -8.84 7.89
CA SER A 150 -3.70 -8.95 6.93
C SER A 150 -2.44 -8.23 7.41
N ALA A 151 -2.55 -7.07 8.07
CA ALA A 151 -1.39 -6.41 8.68
C ALA A 151 -0.74 -7.28 9.78
N LEU A 152 -1.55 -7.93 10.64
CA LEU A 152 -1.04 -8.84 11.66
C LEU A 152 -0.42 -10.11 11.04
N VAL A 153 -1.01 -10.66 9.97
CA VAL A 153 -0.42 -11.76 9.19
C VAL A 153 0.90 -11.35 8.55
N MET A 154 0.99 -10.16 7.95
CA MET A 154 2.21 -9.63 7.35
C MET A 154 3.31 -9.39 8.39
N LEU A 155 2.95 -8.97 9.61
CA LEU A 155 3.90 -8.87 10.73
C LEU A 155 4.40 -10.25 11.17
N ALA A 156 3.52 -11.24 11.28
CA ALA A 156 3.90 -12.61 11.62
C ALA A 156 4.79 -13.25 10.55
N VAL A 157 4.50 -13.01 9.26
CA VAL A 157 5.35 -13.42 8.14
C VAL A 157 6.71 -12.74 8.23
N LEU A 158 6.80 -11.43 8.49
CA LEU A 158 8.08 -10.74 8.69
C LEU A 158 8.93 -11.35 9.82
N VAL A 159 8.31 -11.72 10.94
CA VAL A 159 9.02 -12.42 12.03
C VAL A 159 9.52 -13.79 11.57
N LEU A 160 8.72 -14.55 10.80
CA LEU A 160 9.15 -15.84 10.23
C LEU A 160 10.29 -15.66 9.21
N GLU A 161 10.27 -14.60 8.40
CA GLU A 161 11.33 -14.24 7.45
C GLU A 161 12.67 -14.01 8.18
N PHE A 162 12.65 -13.27 9.29
CA PHE A 162 13.82 -13.07 10.15
C PHE A 162 14.31 -14.34 10.85
N VAL A 163 13.40 -15.12 11.43
CA VAL A 163 13.75 -16.40 12.08
C VAL A 163 14.38 -17.36 11.09
N ARG A 164 13.85 -17.44 9.86
CA ARG A 164 14.39 -18.33 8.82
C ARG A 164 15.75 -17.86 8.32
N ASN A 165 15.95 -16.55 8.17
CA ASN A 165 17.25 -15.99 7.79
C ASN A 165 18.32 -16.34 8.83
N TYR A 166 18.00 -16.27 10.12
CA TYR A 166 18.91 -16.69 11.19
C TYR A 166 19.22 -18.20 11.13
N GLN A 167 18.22 -19.06 10.96
CA GLN A 167 18.42 -20.52 10.84
C GLN A 167 19.33 -20.91 9.65
N MET A 168 19.15 -20.23 8.52
CA MET A 168 19.86 -20.53 7.28
C MET A 168 21.26 -19.89 7.23
N THR A 169 21.36 -18.59 7.53
CA THR A 169 22.58 -17.78 7.33
C THR A 169 23.39 -17.53 8.61
N GLY A 170 22.86 -17.87 9.78
CA GLY A 170 23.41 -17.50 11.08
C GLY A 170 23.19 -16.03 11.48
N ASN A 171 22.66 -15.19 10.59
CA ASN A 171 22.44 -13.77 10.81
C ASN A 171 20.95 -13.42 10.71
N VAL A 172 20.47 -12.47 11.53
CA VAL A 172 19.08 -12.00 11.46
C VAL A 172 18.85 -11.14 10.22
N ILE A 173 19.75 -10.19 9.96
CA ILE A 173 19.74 -9.28 8.80
C ILE A 173 20.90 -9.60 7.85
N GLN A 174 20.70 -9.35 6.54
CA GLN A 174 21.80 -9.32 5.59
C GLN A 174 22.57 -8.00 5.70
N THR A 175 23.84 -8.08 6.11
CA THR A 175 24.75 -6.92 6.23
C THR A 175 25.73 -6.80 5.06
N ASN A 176 26.03 -7.91 4.37
CA ASN A 176 26.95 -7.97 3.24
C ASN A 176 26.33 -8.77 2.08
N PRO A 177 26.23 -8.19 0.86
CA PRO A 177 26.18 -6.74 0.61
C PRO A 177 25.14 -6.03 1.49
N ILE A 178 25.28 -4.71 1.67
CA ILE A 178 24.39 -3.91 2.52
C ILE A 178 22.96 -3.98 1.96
N ASN A 179 22.03 -4.58 2.72
CA ASN A 179 20.61 -4.56 2.38
C ASN A 179 19.96 -3.26 2.89
N PRO A 180 19.56 -2.32 2.00
CA PRO A 180 18.96 -1.05 2.42
C PRO A 180 17.58 -1.19 3.07
N MET A 181 16.91 -2.34 2.91
CA MET A 181 15.59 -2.60 3.50
C MET A 181 15.66 -3.07 4.96
N ILE A 182 16.87 -3.33 5.49
CA ILE A 182 17.12 -3.88 6.83
C ILE A 182 16.30 -5.17 7.03
N GLY A 183 16.70 -6.22 6.31
CA GLY A 183 15.94 -7.46 6.22
C GLY A 183 16.79 -8.69 5.93
N PRO A 184 16.12 -9.85 5.76
CA PRO A 184 16.72 -11.09 5.30
C PRO A 184 17.46 -10.98 3.97
N SER A 185 18.16 -12.04 3.62
CA SER A 185 18.76 -12.23 2.29
C SER A 185 17.71 -12.61 1.25
N PHE A 186 17.89 -12.12 0.02
CA PHE A 186 16.99 -12.45 -1.10
C PHE A 186 16.94 -13.95 -1.41
N THR A 187 18.02 -14.70 -1.16
CA THR A 187 18.05 -16.17 -1.32
C THR A 187 17.10 -16.86 -0.33
N VAL A 188 17.12 -16.47 0.94
CA VAL A 188 16.16 -16.94 1.95
C VAL A 188 14.73 -16.51 1.62
N LEU A 189 14.52 -15.29 1.12
CA LEU A 189 13.19 -14.82 0.72
C LEU A 189 12.66 -15.60 -0.50
N ILE A 190 13.51 -15.97 -1.47
CA ILE A 190 13.14 -16.91 -2.54
C ILE A 190 12.76 -18.28 -1.94
N ASN A 191 13.54 -18.80 -1.01
CA ASN A 191 13.24 -20.09 -0.35
C ASN A 191 11.92 -20.05 0.45
N LEU A 192 11.55 -18.90 1.00
CA LEU A 192 10.28 -18.66 1.70
C LEU A 192 9.08 -18.40 0.78
N GLY A 193 9.29 -18.31 -0.54
CA GLY A 193 8.21 -18.26 -1.51
C GLY A 193 8.04 -16.94 -2.24
N ALA A 194 9.01 -16.01 -2.17
CA ALA A 194 8.99 -14.76 -2.94
C ALA A 194 8.81 -14.99 -4.44
N ARG A 195 8.28 -14.00 -5.16
CA ARG A 195 8.06 -14.07 -6.61
C ARG A 195 9.40 -14.19 -7.31
N PHE A 196 9.69 -15.33 -7.92
CA PHE A 196 10.94 -15.58 -8.65
C PHE A 196 10.65 -16.46 -9.87
N THR A 197 10.84 -15.92 -11.08
CA THR A 197 10.39 -16.57 -12.33
C THR A 197 11.00 -17.96 -12.55
N PRO A 198 12.31 -18.19 -12.29
CA PRO A 198 12.90 -19.53 -12.40
C PRO A 198 12.27 -20.60 -11.50
N CYS A 199 11.65 -20.25 -10.37
CA CYS A 199 10.91 -21.24 -9.55
C CYS A 199 9.51 -21.55 -10.09
N MET A 200 9.01 -20.78 -11.05
CA MET A 200 7.64 -20.87 -11.56
C MET A 200 7.54 -21.53 -12.94
N ARG A 201 8.59 -21.40 -13.77
CA ARG A 201 8.71 -22.01 -15.10
C ARG A 201 10.16 -22.00 -15.58
N SER A 202 10.51 -22.94 -16.45
CA SER A 202 11.82 -23.03 -17.08
C SER A 202 12.08 -21.85 -18.02
N LEU A 203 13.31 -21.34 -18.02
CA LEU A 203 13.76 -20.23 -18.88
C LEU A 203 15.01 -20.67 -19.68
N PRO A 204 15.13 -20.34 -20.97
CA PRO A 204 16.27 -20.77 -21.80
C PRO A 204 17.61 -20.18 -21.33
N ASN A 205 17.58 -19.10 -20.56
CA ASN A 205 18.76 -18.41 -20.03
C ASN A 205 19.14 -18.84 -18.60
N VAL A 206 18.34 -19.71 -17.98
CA VAL A 206 18.55 -20.25 -16.63
C VAL A 206 18.32 -21.75 -16.73
N PRO A 207 19.29 -22.53 -17.25
CA PRO A 207 19.19 -23.98 -17.29
C PRO A 207 19.02 -24.55 -15.87
N LEU A 208 18.40 -25.73 -15.75
CA LEU A 208 18.18 -26.39 -14.45
C LEU A 208 19.49 -26.71 -13.69
N THR A 209 20.59 -26.84 -14.43
CA THR A 209 21.96 -26.98 -13.91
C THR A 209 22.59 -25.65 -13.46
N THR A 210 21.84 -24.55 -13.44
CA THR A 210 22.35 -23.26 -12.93
C THR A 210 22.61 -23.39 -11.44
N ILE A 211 23.86 -23.13 -11.08
CA ILE A 211 24.33 -23.11 -9.70
C ILE A 211 24.34 -21.65 -9.23
N TYR A 212 23.63 -21.37 -8.15
CA TYR A 212 23.59 -20.05 -7.53
C TYR A 212 24.67 -19.97 -6.43
N PRO A 213 25.52 -18.94 -6.41
CA PRO A 213 26.44 -18.68 -5.30
C PRO A 213 25.71 -18.08 -4.10
N ASP A 214 26.42 -17.97 -2.98
CA ASP A 214 26.04 -17.21 -1.78
C ASP A 214 24.68 -17.60 -1.17
N CYS A 215 24.25 -18.86 -1.32
CA CYS A 215 22.86 -19.22 -1.00
C CYS A 215 22.51 -19.03 0.48
N TYR A 216 23.37 -19.48 1.42
CA TYR A 216 23.02 -19.51 2.85
C TYR A 216 24.14 -19.07 3.83
N ARG A 217 25.21 -19.87 4.08
CA ARG A 217 26.14 -19.60 5.21
C ARG A 217 27.49 -19.00 4.81
N SER A 218 28.00 -19.33 3.62
CA SER A 218 29.30 -18.85 3.12
C SER A 218 29.19 -18.26 1.71
N LEU A 219 30.14 -17.37 1.39
CA LEU A 219 30.40 -16.89 0.02
C LEU A 219 30.99 -17.97 -0.92
N GLN A 220 31.15 -19.20 -0.42
CA GLN A 220 31.43 -20.39 -1.23
C GLN A 220 30.25 -21.39 -1.26
N ASP A 221 29.14 -21.12 -0.54
CA ASP A 221 27.99 -22.02 -0.52
C ASP A 221 27.18 -21.87 -1.80
N THR A 222 27.30 -22.87 -2.67
CA THR A 222 26.51 -22.97 -3.88
C THR A 222 25.26 -23.83 -3.68
N CYS A 223 24.12 -23.45 -4.26
CA CYS A 223 22.92 -24.28 -4.29
C CYS A 223 22.32 -24.44 -5.70
N THR A 224 21.58 -25.54 -5.91
CA THR A 224 20.80 -25.76 -7.12
C THR A 224 19.57 -24.86 -7.14
N LEU A 225 18.97 -24.64 -8.32
CA LEU A 225 17.74 -23.88 -8.44
C LEU A 225 16.61 -24.46 -7.55
N GLU A 226 16.48 -25.78 -7.47
CA GLU A 226 15.48 -26.45 -6.62
C GLU A 226 15.72 -26.17 -5.12
N GLN A 227 16.98 -26.23 -4.65
CA GLN A 227 17.35 -25.89 -3.27
C GLN A 227 17.15 -24.41 -2.94
N LEU A 228 17.33 -23.51 -3.92
CA LEU A 228 17.03 -22.09 -3.77
C LEU A 228 15.51 -21.88 -3.66
N CYS A 229 14.72 -22.54 -4.49
CA CYS A 229 13.26 -22.46 -4.47
C CYS A 229 12.65 -23.06 -3.20
N GLY A 230 13.14 -24.20 -2.72
CA GLY A 230 12.49 -24.96 -1.65
C GLY A 230 11.09 -25.44 -2.04
N PHE A 231 10.23 -25.73 -1.05
CA PHE A 231 8.82 -26.13 -1.22
C PHE A 231 8.54 -27.39 -2.06
N ASP A 232 9.54 -28.21 -2.41
CA ASP A 232 9.41 -29.50 -3.11
C ASP A 232 8.36 -29.46 -4.24
N GLY A 233 8.63 -28.64 -5.27
CA GLY A 233 7.62 -28.23 -6.25
C GLY A 233 8.11 -28.23 -7.70
N PHE A 234 9.01 -29.16 -8.04
CA PHE A 234 9.44 -29.42 -9.41
C PHE A 234 8.67 -30.65 -9.92
N ASP A 235 8.31 -30.67 -11.20
CA ASP A 235 7.50 -31.75 -11.79
C ASP A 235 8.30 -33.07 -11.94
N ILE A 236 7.64 -34.12 -12.43
CA ILE A 236 8.28 -35.43 -12.67
C ILE A 236 9.46 -35.38 -13.65
N ASN A 237 9.60 -34.30 -14.42
CA ASN A 237 10.69 -34.05 -15.37
C ASN A 237 11.70 -33.01 -14.82
N GLY A 238 11.64 -32.68 -13.53
CA GLY A 238 12.49 -31.69 -12.87
C GLY A 238 12.19 -30.24 -13.29
N GLN A 239 11.00 -29.93 -13.82
CA GLN A 239 10.64 -28.56 -14.23
C GLN A 239 9.97 -27.78 -13.09
N PRO A 240 10.37 -26.53 -12.82
CA PRO A 240 9.75 -25.67 -11.81
C PRO A 240 8.25 -25.39 -12.08
N ASN A 241 7.40 -25.53 -11.05
CA ASN A 241 5.93 -25.31 -11.16
C ASN A 241 5.32 -24.59 -9.93
N GLN A 242 6.03 -23.64 -9.33
CA GLN A 242 5.60 -22.99 -8.08
C GLN A 242 4.70 -21.76 -8.31
N SER A 243 3.56 -21.96 -8.95
CA SER A 243 2.60 -20.88 -9.32
C SER A 243 2.02 -20.11 -8.13
N PHE A 244 2.04 -20.68 -6.91
CA PHE A 244 1.64 -20.00 -5.67
C PHE A 244 2.45 -18.72 -5.37
N ARG A 245 3.64 -18.59 -5.99
CA ARG A 245 4.50 -17.39 -5.95
C ARG A 245 3.90 -16.16 -6.65
N LEU A 246 2.67 -16.24 -7.17
CA LEU A 246 1.85 -15.10 -7.59
C LEU A 246 0.95 -14.54 -6.47
N VAL A 247 0.77 -15.29 -5.38
CA VAL A 247 -0.17 -14.96 -4.29
C VAL A 247 0.57 -14.79 -2.96
N LEU A 248 1.42 -15.75 -2.60
CA LEU A 248 2.13 -15.75 -1.31
C LEU A 248 2.98 -14.48 -1.07
N PRO A 249 3.70 -13.92 -2.08
CA PRO A 249 4.56 -12.75 -1.86
C PRO A 249 3.81 -11.46 -1.52
N ILE A 250 2.48 -11.41 -1.69
CA ILE A 250 1.63 -10.27 -1.27
C ILE A 250 1.76 -10.04 0.25
N PHE A 251 2.06 -11.08 1.02
CA PHE A 251 2.17 -11.03 2.48
C PHE A 251 3.63 -10.95 2.99
N MET A 252 4.61 -11.13 2.10
CA MET A 252 6.04 -11.17 2.39
C MET A 252 6.70 -9.79 2.26
N HIS A 253 7.83 -9.55 2.94
CA HIS A 253 8.52 -8.26 2.91
C HIS A 253 10.05 -8.40 2.83
N ALA A 254 10.70 -7.46 2.13
CA ALA A 254 12.16 -7.48 1.96
C ALA A 254 12.95 -7.02 3.21
N GLY A 255 12.26 -6.61 4.28
CA GLY A 255 12.84 -6.06 5.51
C GLY A 255 11.94 -5.05 6.21
N ILE A 256 12.42 -4.52 7.35
CA ILE A 256 11.66 -3.63 8.23
C ILE A 256 11.26 -2.33 7.51
N VAL A 257 12.16 -1.74 6.72
CA VAL A 257 11.88 -0.46 6.04
C VAL A 257 10.75 -0.63 5.03
N HIS A 258 10.79 -1.70 4.23
CA HIS A 258 9.74 -2.05 3.27
C HIS A 258 8.41 -2.33 3.98
N PHE A 259 8.43 -3.12 5.06
CA PHE A 259 7.22 -3.40 5.86
C PHE A 259 6.59 -2.12 6.42
N LEU A 260 7.36 -1.21 7.01
CA LEU A 260 6.82 0.04 7.59
C LEU A 260 6.18 0.96 6.53
N MET A 261 6.81 1.13 5.36
CA MET A 261 6.25 1.91 4.26
C MET A 261 4.93 1.31 3.73
N ASN A 262 4.89 -0.02 3.58
CA ASN A 262 3.70 -0.74 3.17
C ASN A 262 2.60 -0.63 4.25
N MET A 263 2.91 -0.82 5.53
CA MET A 263 1.90 -0.78 6.60
C MET A 263 1.34 0.63 6.82
N LEU A 264 2.14 1.68 6.70
CA LEU A 264 1.66 3.06 6.74
C LEU A 264 0.61 3.31 5.65
N THR A 265 0.87 2.85 4.44
CA THR A 265 -0.03 3.01 3.30
C THR A 265 -1.26 2.09 3.42
N HIS A 266 -1.08 0.82 3.79
CA HIS A 266 -2.13 -0.18 3.95
C HIS A 266 -3.11 0.16 5.07
N LEU A 267 -2.62 0.58 6.24
CA LEU A 267 -3.47 0.91 7.38
C LEU A 267 -4.11 2.31 7.27
N ARG A 268 -3.54 3.23 6.48
CA ARG A 268 -4.18 4.52 6.17
C ARG A 268 -5.22 4.36 5.05
N LEU A 269 -4.79 3.96 3.86
CA LEU A 269 -5.67 3.90 2.68
C LEU A 269 -6.59 2.67 2.70
N GLY A 270 -6.05 1.50 3.06
CA GLY A 270 -6.76 0.23 3.00
C GLY A 270 -7.93 0.17 3.98
N VAL A 271 -7.74 0.65 5.21
CA VAL A 271 -8.80 0.71 6.23
C VAL A 271 -9.98 1.56 5.77
N ASP A 272 -9.73 2.74 5.17
CA ASP A 272 -10.80 3.64 4.74
C ASP A 272 -11.49 3.15 3.45
N LEU A 273 -10.75 2.56 2.51
CA LEU A 273 -11.34 1.88 1.36
C LEU A 273 -12.15 0.64 1.75
N GLU A 274 -11.68 -0.19 2.67
CA GLU A 274 -12.44 -1.35 3.17
C GLU A 274 -13.75 -0.90 3.84
N ARG A 275 -13.69 0.14 4.67
CA ARG A 275 -14.88 0.76 5.29
C ARG A 275 -15.87 1.28 4.27
N SER A 276 -15.43 1.82 3.14
CA SER A 276 -16.33 2.37 2.11
C SER A 276 -16.89 1.31 1.15
N LEU A 277 -16.07 0.36 0.71
CA LEU A 277 -16.42 -0.67 -0.29
C LEU A 277 -17.14 -1.88 0.32
N GLY A 278 -16.85 -2.18 1.59
CA GLY A 278 -17.16 -3.46 2.21
C GLY A 278 -16.15 -4.54 1.88
N ILE A 279 -16.04 -5.51 2.79
CA ILE A 279 -14.99 -6.55 2.79
C ILE A 279 -14.82 -7.23 1.42
N PRO A 280 -15.83 -7.86 0.78
CA PRO A 280 -15.58 -8.66 -0.43
C PRO A 280 -15.10 -7.82 -1.62
N ARG A 281 -15.58 -6.58 -1.78
CA ARG A 281 -15.14 -5.70 -2.86
C ARG A 281 -13.71 -5.25 -2.65
N TYR A 282 -13.38 -4.89 -1.42
CA TYR A 282 -12.02 -4.51 -1.05
C TYR A 282 -11.04 -5.67 -1.19
N VAL A 283 -11.39 -6.87 -0.71
CA VAL A 283 -10.56 -8.08 -0.86
C VAL A 283 -10.36 -8.46 -2.33
N LEU A 284 -11.41 -8.39 -3.16
CA LEU A 284 -11.28 -8.64 -4.60
C LEU A 284 -10.37 -7.60 -5.27
N LEU A 285 -10.52 -6.30 -4.96
CA LEU A 285 -9.65 -5.24 -5.46
C LEU A 285 -8.19 -5.47 -5.07
N TYR A 286 -7.94 -5.70 -3.77
CA TYR A 286 -6.60 -5.89 -3.21
C TYR A 286 -5.91 -7.13 -3.78
N MET A 287 -6.57 -8.29 -3.72
CA MET A 287 -5.99 -9.56 -4.19
C MET A 287 -5.84 -9.59 -5.71
N ALA A 288 -6.82 -9.12 -6.50
CA ALA A 288 -6.68 -9.09 -7.95
C ALA A 288 -5.53 -8.16 -8.38
N SER A 289 -5.38 -6.99 -7.75
CA SER A 289 -4.31 -6.05 -8.08
C SER A 289 -2.93 -6.59 -7.69
N GLY A 290 -2.80 -7.19 -6.50
CA GLY A 290 -1.54 -7.80 -6.06
C GLY A 290 -1.11 -8.99 -6.93
N ILE A 291 -2.03 -9.92 -7.20
CA ILE A 291 -1.78 -11.07 -8.07
C ILE A 291 -1.41 -10.61 -9.49
N TRP A 292 -2.14 -9.61 -10.02
CA TRP A 292 -1.85 -9.12 -11.36
C TRP A 292 -0.53 -8.37 -11.47
N GLY A 293 -0.18 -7.60 -10.45
CA GLY A 293 1.15 -7.03 -10.32
C GLY A 293 2.24 -8.11 -10.43
N PHE A 294 2.10 -9.21 -9.68
CA PHE A 294 3.08 -10.30 -9.74
C PHE A 294 3.06 -11.10 -11.05
N VAL A 295 1.92 -11.21 -11.75
CA VAL A 295 1.90 -11.78 -13.12
C VAL A 295 2.68 -10.88 -14.08
N LEU A 296 2.41 -9.57 -14.07
CA LEU A 296 3.09 -8.61 -14.95
C LEU A 296 4.60 -8.56 -14.66
N SER A 297 4.98 -8.57 -13.39
CA SER A 297 6.36 -8.71 -12.93
C SER A 297 7.01 -10.01 -13.40
N ALA A 298 6.34 -11.16 -13.25
CA ALA A 298 6.90 -12.44 -13.67
C ALA A 298 7.08 -12.56 -15.19
N MET A 299 6.33 -11.78 -15.97
CA MET A 299 6.48 -11.68 -17.43
C MET A 299 7.64 -10.80 -17.89
N PHE A 300 7.98 -9.74 -17.16
CA PHE A 300 8.93 -8.71 -17.63
C PHE A 300 10.21 -8.54 -16.81
N SER A 301 10.23 -8.96 -15.53
CA SER A 301 11.50 -9.19 -14.81
C SER A 301 12.30 -10.24 -15.58
N GLN A 302 13.60 -10.01 -15.85
CA GLN A 302 14.34 -10.79 -16.84
C GLN A 302 14.85 -12.13 -16.28
N GLY A 303 14.09 -12.71 -15.34
CA GLY A 303 14.35 -13.96 -14.66
C GLY A 303 15.28 -13.86 -13.43
N LYS A 304 15.76 -12.66 -13.07
CA LYS A 304 16.83 -12.49 -12.08
C LYS A 304 16.43 -11.80 -10.77
N SER A 305 15.51 -10.82 -10.77
CA SER A 305 15.02 -10.26 -9.51
C SER A 305 13.95 -11.12 -8.84
N ALA A 306 14.09 -11.32 -7.54
CA ALA A 306 12.98 -11.72 -6.67
C ALA A 306 12.13 -10.50 -6.28
N SER A 307 10.85 -10.71 -6.04
CA SER A 307 9.90 -9.63 -5.70
C SER A 307 8.88 -10.09 -4.65
N MET A 308 8.43 -9.15 -3.81
CA MET A 308 7.50 -9.38 -2.70
C MET A 308 6.96 -8.05 -2.18
N GLY A 309 5.97 -8.10 -1.29
CA GLY A 309 5.31 -6.94 -0.71
C GLY A 309 3.88 -6.78 -1.21
N CYS A 310 3.04 -6.14 -0.41
CA CYS A 310 1.69 -5.79 -0.82
C CYS A 310 1.61 -4.56 -1.72
N SER A 311 2.73 -3.93 -2.07
CA SER A 311 2.77 -2.67 -2.82
C SER A 311 1.99 -2.71 -4.14
N GLY A 312 2.02 -3.83 -4.89
CA GLY A 312 1.18 -4.01 -6.08
C GLY A 312 -0.32 -3.95 -5.77
N ALA A 313 -0.77 -4.51 -4.64
CA ALA A 313 -2.15 -4.37 -4.19
C ALA A 313 -2.48 -2.92 -3.79
N LEU A 314 -1.54 -2.22 -3.13
CA LEU A 314 -1.68 -0.82 -2.73
C LEU A 314 -1.74 0.13 -3.94
N PHE A 315 -0.96 -0.10 -4.99
CA PHE A 315 -1.11 0.62 -6.26
C PHE A 315 -2.47 0.33 -6.91
N GLY A 316 -3.05 -0.84 -6.71
CA GLY A 316 -4.44 -1.14 -7.06
C GLY A 316 -5.46 -0.29 -6.31
N LEU A 317 -5.25 -0.08 -5.00
CA LEU A 317 -6.06 0.84 -4.20
C LEU A 317 -5.98 2.28 -4.74
N ILE A 318 -4.77 2.73 -5.10
CA ILE A 318 -4.54 4.04 -5.72
C ILE A 318 -5.22 4.13 -7.11
N GLY A 319 -5.19 3.06 -7.90
CA GLY A 319 -5.90 2.97 -9.18
C GLY A 319 -7.42 3.06 -9.04
N TYR A 320 -7.98 2.46 -7.99
CA TYR A 320 -9.38 2.65 -7.61
C TYR A 320 -9.67 4.14 -7.28
N MET A 321 -8.82 4.79 -6.46
CA MET A 321 -9.00 6.20 -6.08
C MET A 321 -9.01 7.14 -7.28
N LEU A 322 -8.15 6.93 -8.28
CA LEU A 322 -8.16 7.71 -9.52
C LEU A 322 -9.55 7.69 -10.18
N VAL A 323 -10.13 6.50 -10.32
CA VAL A 323 -11.48 6.34 -10.88
C VAL A 323 -12.55 6.96 -9.99
N ASP A 324 -12.44 6.81 -8.67
CA ASP A 324 -13.38 7.40 -7.71
C ASP A 324 -13.40 8.93 -7.80
N VAL A 325 -12.24 9.59 -7.93
CA VAL A 325 -12.14 11.05 -8.15
C VAL A 325 -12.84 11.49 -9.44
N PHE A 326 -12.70 10.76 -10.55
CA PHE A 326 -13.43 11.07 -11.79
C PHE A 326 -14.94 10.81 -11.66
N ILE A 327 -15.35 9.73 -10.98
CA ILE A 327 -16.77 9.43 -10.74
C ILE A 327 -17.40 10.46 -9.80
N ASN A 328 -16.66 11.00 -8.83
CA ASN A 328 -17.15 11.91 -7.80
C ASN A 328 -16.71 13.36 -8.00
N TRP A 329 -16.21 13.72 -9.19
CA TRP A 329 -15.63 15.03 -9.53
C TRP A 329 -16.51 16.24 -9.17
N LYS A 330 -17.85 16.10 -9.28
CA LYS A 330 -18.82 17.17 -8.96
C LYS A 330 -19.23 17.23 -7.48
N VAL A 331 -18.77 16.27 -6.66
CA VAL A 331 -19.12 16.12 -5.24
C VAL A 331 -17.91 16.47 -4.35
N ILE A 332 -16.70 16.12 -4.81
CA ILE A 332 -15.44 16.51 -4.19
C ILE A 332 -15.27 18.04 -4.32
N SER A 333 -14.89 18.72 -3.25
CA SER A 333 -14.75 20.19 -3.22
C SER A 333 -13.57 20.69 -4.07
N HIS A 334 -12.44 19.98 -4.04
CA HIS A 334 -11.20 20.36 -4.74
C HIS A 334 -10.67 19.20 -5.60
N PRO A 335 -11.42 18.72 -6.61
CA PRO A 335 -11.12 17.47 -7.31
C PRO A 335 -9.78 17.51 -8.06
N GLY A 336 -9.38 18.68 -8.56
CA GLY A 336 -8.06 18.87 -9.18
C GLY A 336 -6.89 18.75 -8.19
N GLN A 337 -7.08 19.14 -6.93
CA GLN A 337 -6.05 18.97 -5.89
C GLN A 337 -5.93 17.50 -5.47
N GLU A 338 -7.06 16.79 -5.31
CA GLU A 338 -7.03 15.36 -5.00
C GLU A 338 -6.41 14.53 -6.14
N LEU A 339 -6.78 14.83 -7.40
CA LEU A 339 -6.14 14.22 -8.56
C LEU A 339 -4.63 14.50 -8.58
N ALA A 340 -4.21 15.74 -8.32
CA ALA A 340 -2.79 16.10 -8.27
C ALA A 340 -2.04 15.34 -7.16
N ARG A 341 -2.60 15.23 -5.95
CA ARG A 341 -2.02 14.44 -4.85
C ARG A 341 -1.85 12.97 -5.21
N ILE A 342 -2.85 12.36 -5.84
CA ILE A 342 -2.77 10.96 -6.28
C ILE A 342 -1.70 10.79 -7.36
N LEU A 343 -1.67 11.66 -8.38
CA LEU A 343 -0.67 11.61 -9.45
C LEU A 343 0.76 11.80 -8.93
N VAL A 344 0.98 12.78 -8.03
CA VAL A 344 2.27 12.98 -7.36
C VAL A 344 2.67 11.75 -6.55
N THR A 345 1.73 11.13 -5.82
CA THR A 345 1.98 9.89 -5.08
C THR A 345 2.42 8.76 -6.01
N VAL A 346 1.70 8.53 -7.13
CA VAL A 346 2.08 7.52 -8.14
C VAL A 346 3.46 7.80 -8.72
N ILE A 347 3.76 9.04 -9.10
CA ILE A 347 5.05 9.43 -9.68
C ILE A 347 6.19 9.18 -8.67
N ILE A 348 6.06 9.66 -7.43
CA ILE A 348 7.08 9.47 -6.39
C ILE A 348 7.29 7.97 -6.12
N SER A 349 6.21 7.19 -5.97
CA SER A 349 6.31 5.76 -5.69
C SER A 349 6.93 4.97 -6.86
N LEU A 350 6.68 5.35 -8.12
CA LEU A 350 7.35 4.74 -9.27
C LEU A 350 8.82 5.16 -9.39
N VAL A 351 9.17 6.41 -9.06
CA VAL A 351 10.57 6.86 -9.02
C VAL A 351 11.34 6.13 -7.92
N LEU A 352 10.76 5.97 -6.73
CA LEU A 352 11.35 5.16 -5.66
C LEU A 352 11.45 3.69 -6.07
N GLY A 353 10.47 3.17 -6.81
CA GLY A 353 10.48 1.80 -7.33
C GLY A 353 11.53 1.48 -8.40
N LEU A 354 12.38 2.45 -8.78
CA LEU A 354 13.59 2.23 -9.58
C LEU A 354 14.81 1.83 -8.71
N LEU A 355 14.69 1.87 -7.39
CA LEU A 355 15.73 1.42 -6.45
C LEU A 355 15.80 -0.13 -6.41
N PRO A 356 16.99 -0.72 -6.18
CA PRO A 356 17.15 -2.16 -6.12
C PRO A 356 16.25 -2.82 -5.07
N GLY A 357 15.59 -3.93 -5.45
CA GLY A 357 14.69 -4.68 -4.58
C GLY A 357 13.22 -4.22 -4.60
N LEU A 358 12.87 -3.21 -5.42
CA LEU A 358 11.50 -2.81 -5.69
C LEU A 358 11.08 -3.20 -7.12
N ASP A 359 9.76 -3.20 -7.37
CA ASP A 359 9.17 -3.81 -8.56
C ASP A 359 8.08 -2.93 -9.20
N ASN A 360 8.49 -2.10 -10.14
CA ASN A 360 7.57 -1.22 -10.85
C ASN A 360 6.64 -1.96 -11.83
N PHE A 361 6.96 -3.18 -12.27
CA PHE A 361 5.98 -3.98 -13.01
C PHE A 361 4.83 -4.41 -12.10
N ALA A 362 5.13 -4.79 -10.86
CA ALA A 362 4.09 -5.08 -9.87
C ALA A 362 3.25 -3.83 -9.54
N HIS A 363 3.88 -2.67 -9.39
CA HIS A 363 3.20 -1.39 -9.18
C HIS A 363 2.29 -1.00 -10.36
N VAL A 364 2.79 -1.04 -11.60
CA VAL A 364 2.02 -0.68 -12.81
C VAL A 364 0.90 -1.68 -13.09
N GLY A 365 1.15 -2.99 -12.91
CA GLY A 365 0.12 -4.03 -13.06
C GLY A 365 -0.98 -3.89 -12.01
N GLY A 366 -0.60 -3.60 -10.77
CA GLY A 366 -1.53 -3.25 -9.69
C GLY A 366 -2.40 -2.05 -10.03
N LEU A 367 -1.78 -0.93 -10.43
CA LEU A 367 -2.47 0.31 -10.82
C LEU A 367 -3.48 0.08 -11.96
N ALA A 368 -3.09 -0.68 -12.98
CA ALA A 368 -3.94 -0.99 -14.13
C ALA A 368 -5.20 -1.79 -13.72
N VAL A 369 -5.04 -2.83 -12.91
CA VAL A 369 -6.19 -3.59 -12.38
C VAL A 369 -6.99 -2.77 -11.39
N GLY A 370 -6.37 -1.90 -10.60
CA GLY A 370 -7.04 -0.93 -9.73
C GLY A 370 -8.03 -0.04 -10.49
N ILE A 371 -7.61 0.49 -11.64
CA ILE A 371 -8.46 1.31 -12.52
C ILE A 371 -9.64 0.48 -13.07
N VAL A 372 -9.36 -0.71 -13.63
CA VAL A 372 -10.41 -1.59 -14.19
C VAL A 372 -11.40 -2.05 -13.10
N MET A 373 -10.90 -2.41 -11.93
CA MET A 373 -11.71 -2.77 -10.76
C MET A 373 -12.48 -1.58 -10.23
N GLY A 374 -11.93 -0.36 -10.24
CA GLY A 374 -12.65 0.87 -9.91
C GLY A 374 -13.90 1.03 -10.76
N ILE A 375 -13.77 0.89 -12.08
CA ILE A 375 -14.91 0.95 -13.01
C ILE A 375 -15.93 -0.18 -12.71
N LEU A 376 -15.45 -1.38 -12.36
CA LEU A 376 -16.29 -2.54 -12.07
C LEU A 376 -17.08 -2.42 -10.74
N ILE A 377 -16.43 -2.01 -9.65
CA ILE A 377 -16.94 -2.14 -8.27
C ILE A 377 -17.39 -0.82 -7.63
N ALA A 378 -17.02 0.35 -8.20
CA ALA A 378 -17.38 1.65 -7.64
C ALA A 378 -18.90 1.75 -7.40
N PRO A 379 -19.35 2.35 -6.28
CA PRO A 379 -20.77 2.48 -5.95
C PRO A 379 -21.59 3.13 -7.09
N MET A 380 -22.77 2.58 -7.37
CA MET A 380 -23.72 3.25 -8.27
C MET A 380 -24.19 4.53 -7.60
N ARG A 381 -24.17 5.67 -8.31
CA ARG A 381 -24.68 6.93 -7.76
C ARG A 381 -26.17 6.78 -7.35
N PRO A 382 -26.58 7.28 -6.17
CA PRO A 382 -27.99 7.30 -5.80
C PRO A 382 -28.79 8.14 -6.81
N ASN A 383 -30.04 7.75 -7.05
CA ASN A 383 -30.98 8.43 -7.94
C ASN A 383 -30.50 8.60 -9.40
N ALA A 384 -29.54 7.79 -9.87
CA ALA A 384 -29.14 7.75 -11.28
C ALA A 384 -30.34 7.42 -12.19
N SER A 385 -30.47 8.13 -13.32
CA SER A 385 -31.54 7.87 -14.30
C SER A 385 -31.45 6.45 -14.89
N LYS A 386 -32.56 5.86 -15.37
CA LYS A 386 -32.56 4.52 -15.98
C LYS A 386 -31.51 4.39 -17.10
N ARG A 387 -31.34 5.44 -17.92
CA ARG A 387 -30.29 5.51 -18.96
C ARG A 387 -28.88 5.48 -18.36
N ALA A 388 -28.62 6.23 -17.30
CA ALA A 388 -27.32 6.23 -16.63
C ALA A 388 -27.02 4.87 -15.96
N GLN A 389 -28.02 4.25 -15.30
CA GLN A 389 -27.87 2.90 -14.72
C GLN A 389 -27.54 1.86 -15.79
N PHE A 390 -28.22 1.89 -16.94
CA PHE A 390 -27.98 0.99 -18.07
C PHE A 390 -26.56 1.17 -18.65
N ILE A 391 -26.12 2.41 -18.87
CA ILE A 391 -24.76 2.72 -19.33
C ILE A 391 -23.71 2.20 -18.33
N THR A 392 -23.89 2.44 -17.03
CA THR A 392 -22.98 1.94 -15.99
C THR A 392 -22.92 0.41 -15.97
N TRP A 393 -24.04 -0.29 -16.18
CA TRP A 393 -24.04 -1.75 -16.29
C TRP A 393 -23.28 -2.26 -17.51
N ILE A 394 -23.46 -1.64 -18.68
CA ILE A 394 -22.66 -1.97 -19.88
C ILE A 394 -21.17 -1.75 -19.60
N VAL A 395 -20.80 -0.58 -19.07
CA VAL A 395 -19.42 -0.23 -18.75
C VAL A 395 -18.79 -1.22 -17.76
N ARG A 396 -19.54 -1.68 -16.75
CA ARG A 396 -19.11 -2.73 -15.82
C ARG A 396 -18.93 -4.09 -16.50
N VAL A 397 -19.83 -4.49 -17.40
CA VAL A 397 -19.67 -5.74 -18.18
C VAL A 397 -18.42 -5.65 -19.06
N CYS A 398 -18.19 -4.52 -19.74
CA CYS A 398 -16.96 -4.28 -20.50
C CYS A 398 -15.70 -4.32 -19.60
N ALA A 399 -15.75 -3.73 -18.41
CA ALA A 399 -14.64 -3.78 -17.45
C ALA A 399 -14.37 -5.20 -16.93
N LEU A 400 -15.42 -6.00 -16.67
CA LEU A 400 -15.28 -7.42 -16.29
C LEU A 400 -14.67 -8.25 -17.42
N VAL A 401 -15.13 -8.07 -18.66
CA VAL A 401 -14.55 -8.74 -19.83
C VAL A 401 -13.09 -8.32 -20.03
N LEU A 402 -12.77 -7.02 -19.90
CA LEU A 402 -11.40 -6.52 -19.97
C LEU A 402 -10.51 -7.13 -18.88
N LEU A 403 -10.99 -7.22 -17.64
CA LEU A 403 -10.27 -7.86 -16.53
C LEU A 403 -9.98 -9.34 -16.82
N ILE A 404 -10.99 -10.10 -17.28
CA ILE A 404 -10.83 -11.51 -17.63
C ILE A 404 -9.85 -11.67 -18.82
N VAL A 405 -9.95 -10.82 -19.84
CA VAL A 405 -9.05 -10.84 -21.00
C VAL A 405 -7.63 -10.47 -20.60
N MET A 406 -7.42 -9.46 -19.75
CA MET A 406 -6.12 -9.16 -19.17
C MET A 406 -5.55 -10.41 -18.49
N PHE A 407 -6.29 -10.97 -17.52
CA PHE A 407 -5.87 -12.15 -16.76
C PHE A 407 -5.51 -13.35 -17.66
N ALA A 408 -6.41 -13.74 -18.56
CA ALA A 408 -6.19 -14.86 -19.46
C ALA A 408 -5.05 -14.61 -20.45
N ALA A 409 -4.94 -13.39 -21.02
CA ALA A 409 -3.92 -13.06 -22.01
C ALA A 409 -2.52 -13.12 -21.39
N ALA A 410 -2.28 -12.48 -20.24
CA ALA A 410 -0.94 -12.43 -19.70
C ALA A 410 -0.53 -13.72 -18.97
N ILE A 411 -1.47 -14.51 -18.40
CA ILE A 411 -1.18 -15.91 -18.02
C ILE A 411 -0.79 -16.74 -19.25
N LYS A 412 -1.53 -16.63 -20.36
CA LYS A 412 -1.20 -17.33 -21.61
C LYS A 412 0.18 -16.91 -22.14
N VAL A 413 0.48 -15.61 -22.19
CA VAL A 413 1.78 -15.09 -22.63
C VAL A 413 2.90 -15.55 -21.67
N PHE A 414 2.67 -15.55 -20.36
CA PHE A 414 3.64 -16.04 -19.37
C PHE A 414 4.03 -17.50 -19.62
N TYR A 415 3.07 -18.40 -19.85
CA TYR A 415 3.39 -19.81 -20.11
C TYR A 415 3.81 -20.12 -21.56
N SER A 416 3.38 -19.33 -22.55
CA SER A 416 3.67 -19.60 -23.97
C SER A 416 4.96 -18.95 -24.48
N SER A 417 5.45 -17.88 -23.84
CA SER A 417 6.61 -17.12 -24.34
C SER A 417 7.92 -17.75 -23.85
N PRO A 418 8.81 -18.23 -24.74
CA PRO A 418 10.02 -18.92 -24.32
C PRO A 418 11.00 -18.02 -23.57
N ASP A 419 11.13 -16.74 -23.93
CA ASP A 419 12.03 -15.79 -23.24
C ASP A 419 11.32 -14.45 -22.93
N PRO A 420 11.19 -14.06 -21.63
CA PRO A 420 10.73 -12.72 -21.21
C PRO A 420 11.34 -11.55 -21.99
N ARG A 421 12.64 -11.64 -22.32
CA ARG A 421 13.39 -10.55 -22.97
C ARG A 421 12.94 -10.29 -24.41
N GLN A 422 12.35 -11.30 -25.07
CA GLN A 422 11.80 -11.16 -26.42
C GLN A 422 10.42 -10.46 -26.42
N ILE A 423 9.68 -10.49 -25.30
CA ILE A 423 8.39 -9.81 -25.17
C ILE A 423 8.60 -8.29 -25.18
N CYS A 424 9.62 -7.79 -24.48
CA CYS A 424 9.97 -6.37 -24.45
C CYS A 424 11.44 -6.15 -24.06
N PRO A 425 12.36 -5.99 -25.03
CA PRO A 425 13.80 -5.84 -24.76
C PRO A 425 14.14 -4.65 -23.84
N ASN A 426 13.43 -3.54 -24.01
CA ASN A 426 13.68 -2.28 -23.28
C ASN A 426 12.86 -2.14 -21.98
N CYS A 427 11.99 -3.10 -21.65
CA CYS A 427 11.13 -2.94 -20.48
C CYS A 427 11.90 -2.96 -19.15
N LYS A 428 13.14 -3.51 -19.10
CA LYS A 428 13.93 -3.54 -17.85
C LYS A 428 14.04 -2.17 -17.16
N TYR A 429 14.18 -1.10 -17.95
CA TYR A 429 14.27 0.28 -17.48
C TYR A 429 13.01 0.83 -16.78
N ILE A 430 11.91 0.06 -16.74
CA ILE A 430 10.73 0.39 -15.93
C ILE A 430 10.99 0.15 -14.44
N SER A 431 11.82 -0.84 -14.08
CA SER A 431 12.14 -1.21 -12.69
C SER A 431 13.58 -0.96 -12.29
N CYS A 432 14.41 -0.36 -13.15
CA CYS A 432 15.83 -0.14 -12.87
C CYS A 432 16.37 1.11 -13.57
N LEU A 433 17.37 1.74 -12.95
CA LEU A 433 18.22 2.72 -13.61
C LEU A 433 19.49 2.05 -14.19
N PRO A 434 20.00 2.51 -15.35
CA PRO A 434 21.25 2.03 -15.95
C PRO A 434 22.49 2.58 -15.21
N VAL A 435 22.55 2.36 -13.90
CA VAL A 435 23.62 2.80 -13.00
C VAL A 435 24.16 1.56 -12.30
N GLN A 436 25.48 1.42 -12.19
CA GLN A 436 26.16 0.33 -11.45
C GLN A 436 25.60 -1.08 -11.73
N ASN A 437 25.25 -1.38 -12.99
CA ASN A 437 24.69 -2.66 -13.45
C ASN A 437 23.38 -3.11 -12.74
N TRP A 438 22.63 -2.20 -12.09
CA TRP A 438 21.37 -2.55 -11.41
C TRP A 438 20.37 -3.23 -12.34
N CYS A 439 20.29 -2.78 -13.59
CA CYS A 439 19.45 -3.37 -14.64
C CYS A 439 19.83 -4.79 -15.08
N ASP A 440 21.02 -5.29 -14.74
CA ASP A 440 21.45 -6.65 -15.12
C ASP A 440 21.29 -7.66 -13.98
N MET A 441 20.95 -7.15 -12.78
CA MET A 441 20.42 -7.87 -11.63
C MET A 441 18.87 -7.96 -11.65
N SER A 442 18.20 -7.22 -12.54
CA SER A 442 16.74 -7.05 -12.64
C SER A 442 16.00 -8.19 -13.39
#